data_AF-A0A3A8J2P9-F1
#
_entry.id   AF-A0A3A8J2P9-F1
#
_cell.length_a   1.000
_cell.length_b   1.000
_cell.length_c   1.000
_cell.angle_alpha   90.00
_cell.angle_beta   90.00
_cell.angle_gamma   90.00
#
_symmetry.space_group_name_H-M   'P 1'
#
loop_
_entity.id
_entity.type
_entity.pdbx_description
1 polymer ?
#
loop_
_entity_poly.entity_id
_entity_poly.type
_entity_poly.pdbx_seq_one_letter_code
_entity_poly.pdbx_strand_id
1 'polypeptide(L)'
;MGLGLAALLFVLGASGCRRAPAPPSPEYEQATKRWSSLYAQKLDDAYLDPAIGEIEALLQRVPADSVDSAASQDLLRRIDEGRTRMMATAAEQQRAVESAQALPTTDPSQTGIAQPEALPQEAPVDAGLGDAGMSGPQVGTPASELVAGFQGCFQRGMPIDVQGRGMRDGWKLSDRTSCRLEYPSHVDTIVLIEDGRVLSLLPTSGMRTVKRYADGGLVPEDAGR
;
A
#
# COMPACT_ATOMS: atom_id res chain seq x y z
N MET A 1 48.50 -50.92 56.25
CA MET A 1 49.23 -49.83 55.56
C MET A 1 48.86 -49.95 54.09
N GLY A 2 48.14 -49.08 53.41
CA GLY A 2 47.93 -47.65 53.56
C GLY A 2 48.12 -47.03 52.17
N LEU A 3 47.23 -47.34 51.21
CA LEU A 3 47.26 -46.82 49.85
C LEU A 3 45.81 -46.60 49.39
N GLY A 4 45.26 -45.46 49.78
CA GLY A 4 43.95 -44.97 49.34
C GLY A 4 44.08 -43.47 49.16
N LEU A 5 44.59 -43.05 48.01
CA LEU A 5 44.80 -41.64 47.69
C LEU A 5 44.34 -41.34 46.26
N ALA A 6 43.36 -40.44 46.22
CA ALA A 6 43.19 -39.41 45.20
C ALA A 6 42.96 -39.85 43.74
N ALA A 7 41.69 -40.05 43.36
CA ALA A 7 41.30 -39.97 41.96
C ALA A 7 39.82 -39.63 41.71
N LEU A 8 39.15 -38.85 42.57
CA LEU A 8 37.69 -38.59 42.44
C LEU A 8 37.25 -37.13 42.65
N LEU A 9 38.15 -36.15 42.54
CA LEU A 9 37.83 -34.72 42.75
C LEU A 9 38.16 -33.81 41.55
N PHE A 10 37.85 -34.25 40.32
CA PHE A 10 38.05 -33.41 39.12
C PHE A 10 36.87 -33.37 38.13
N VAL A 11 35.62 -33.50 38.62
CA VAL A 11 34.41 -33.41 37.75
C VAL A 11 33.50 -32.21 38.08
N LEU A 12 33.80 -31.38 39.08
CA LEU A 12 32.94 -30.22 39.44
C LEU A 12 33.40 -28.85 38.89
N GLY A 13 34.31 -28.83 37.91
CA GLY A 13 34.91 -27.59 37.38
C GLY A 13 34.24 -26.94 36.16
N ALA A 14 33.07 -27.42 35.72
CA ALA A 14 32.30 -26.80 34.63
C ALA A 14 30.98 -26.20 35.14
N SER A 15 31.03 -25.56 36.30
CA SER A 15 30.01 -24.56 36.67
C SER A 15 30.26 -23.34 35.80
N GLY A 16 29.74 -23.39 34.57
CA GLY A 16 29.74 -22.25 33.66
C GLY A 16 29.22 -21.03 34.40
N CYS A 17 30.03 -19.96 34.41
CA CYS A 17 29.60 -18.66 34.87
C CYS A 17 28.34 -18.29 34.10
N ARG A 18 27.16 -18.48 34.71
CA ARG A 18 25.94 -17.80 34.25
C ARG A 18 26.19 -16.33 34.55
N ARG A 19 26.82 -15.64 33.60
CA ARG A 19 26.95 -14.20 33.61
C ARG A 19 25.52 -13.67 33.65
N ALA A 20 25.19 -12.91 34.69
CA ALA A 20 23.90 -12.27 34.79
C ALA A 20 23.65 -11.51 33.48
N PRO A 21 22.42 -11.54 32.93
CA PRO A 21 22.12 -10.84 31.69
C PRO A 21 22.58 -9.38 31.83
N ALA A 22 23.31 -8.88 30.83
CA ALA A 22 23.73 -7.48 30.84
C ALA A 22 22.48 -6.58 30.83
N PRO A 23 22.56 -5.35 31.37
CA PRO A 23 21.43 -4.43 31.40
C PRO A 23 20.84 -4.18 30.00
N PRO A 24 19.60 -3.67 29.92
CA PRO A 24 18.98 -3.29 28.65
C PRO A 24 19.85 -2.29 27.88
N SER A 25 19.79 -2.36 26.55
CA SER A 25 20.62 -1.55 25.66
C SER A 25 19.94 -0.21 25.36
N PRO A 26 20.62 0.94 25.57
CA PRO A 26 20.10 2.24 25.18
C PRO A 26 19.97 2.38 23.65
N GLU A 27 20.76 1.62 22.87
CA GLU A 27 20.66 1.57 21.42
C GLU A 27 19.35 0.91 20.98
N TYR A 28 18.96 -0.20 21.64
CA TYR A 28 17.69 -0.87 21.36
C TYR A 28 16.47 0.00 21.69
N GLU A 29 16.49 0.69 22.83
CA GLU A 29 15.42 1.63 23.19
C GLU A 29 15.29 2.78 22.15
N GLN A 30 16.42 3.35 21.74
CA GLN A 30 16.42 4.38 20.70
C GLN A 30 15.92 3.86 19.35
N ALA A 31 16.36 2.67 18.95
CA ALA A 31 15.94 2.03 17.71
C ALA A 31 14.43 1.75 17.69
N THR A 32 13.89 1.17 18.75
CA THR A 32 12.45 0.85 18.85
C THR A 32 11.58 2.10 18.87
N LYS A 33 12.01 3.17 19.57
CA LYS A 33 11.31 4.46 19.55
C LYS A 33 11.30 5.11 18.17
N ARG A 34 12.45 5.08 17.47
CA ARG A 34 12.54 5.61 16.10
C ARG A 34 11.74 4.78 15.12
N TRP A 35 11.82 3.45 15.21
CA TRP A 35 11.04 2.52 14.39
C TRP A 35 9.54 2.71 14.56
N SER A 36 9.05 2.71 15.81
CA SER A 36 7.62 2.91 16.08
C SER A 36 7.12 4.26 15.58
N SER A 37 7.90 5.33 15.77
CA SER A 37 7.55 6.66 15.28
C SER A 37 7.53 6.72 13.76
N LEU A 38 8.52 6.14 13.08
CA LEU A 38 8.60 6.10 11.63
C LEU A 38 7.44 5.29 11.04
N TYR A 39 7.19 4.11 11.60
CA TYR A 39 6.14 3.21 11.16
C TYR A 39 4.74 3.80 11.40
N ALA A 40 4.52 4.49 12.51
CA ALA A 40 3.24 5.16 12.78
C ALA A 40 2.91 6.26 11.75
N GLN A 41 3.94 6.91 11.19
CA GLN A 41 3.77 8.01 10.23
C GLN A 41 3.63 7.50 8.79
N LYS A 42 4.37 6.45 8.43
CA LYS A 42 4.53 6.02 7.03
C LYS A 42 4.01 4.62 6.74
N LEU A 43 3.60 3.86 7.75
CA LEU A 43 3.14 2.47 7.63
C LEU A 43 4.15 1.65 6.79
N ASP A 44 3.69 0.98 5.73
CA ASP A 44 4.55 0.13 4.90
C ASP A 44 5.60 0.93 4.11
N ASP A 45 5.36 2.22 3.80
CA ASP A 45 6.36 3.05 3.13
C ASP A 45 7.59 3.28 4.02
N ALA A 46 7.47 3.08 5.33
CA ALA A 46 8.60 3.14 6.25
C ALA A 46 9.73 2.20 5.83
N TYR A 47 9.42 1.00 5.30
CA TYR A 47 10.42 -0.03 4.93
C TYR A 47 11.41 0.41 3.84
N LEU A 48 11.02 1.41 3.03
CA LEU A 48 11.86 1.98 1.98
C LEU A 48 12.45 3.35 2.37
N ASP A 49 12.18 3.82 3.59
CA ASP A 49 12.63 5.12 4.06
C ASP A 49 14.13 5.12 4.39
N PRO A 50 14.89 6.16 3.99
CA PRO A 50 16.32 6.25 4.29
C PRO A 50 16.63 6.28 5.79
N ALA A 51 15.71 6.74 6.65
CA ALA A 51 15.90 6.78 8.09
C ALA A 51 15.99 5.38 8.72
N ILE A 52 15.57 4.32 8.02
CA ILE A 52 15.78 2.94 8.49
C ILE A 52 17.27 2.62 8.67
N GLY A 53 18.16 3.15 7.82
CA GLY A 53 19.58 2.85 7.93
C GLY A 53 20.16 3.23 9.29
N GLU A 54 19.68 4.33 9.89
CA GLU A 54 20.06 4.73 11.25
C GLU A 54 19.50 3.77 12.32
N ILE A 55 18.28 3.26 12.12
CA ILE A 55 17.63 2.30 13.02
C ILE A 55 18.38 0.96 12.99
N GLU A 56 18.71 0.46 11.80
CA GLU A 56 19.49 -0.77 11.63
C GLU A 56 20.87 -0.64 12.26
N ALA A 57 21.54 0.51 12.07
CA ALA A 57 22.84 0.77 12.69
C ALA A 57 22.76 0.79 14.24
N LEU A 58 21.66 1.27 14.82
CA LEU A 58 21.43 1.20 16.27
C LEU A 58 21.22 -0.26 16.72
N LEU A 59 20.38 -1.02 16.00
CA LEU A 59 20.10 -2.41 16.33
C LEU A 59 21.34 -3.31 16.22
N GLN A 60 22.22 -3.06 15.25
CA GLN A 60 23.49 -3.78 15.09
C GLN A 60 24.51 -3.49 16.21
N ARG A 61 24.38 -2.36 16.93
CA ARG A 61 25.25 -2.02 18.05
C ARG A 61 24.82 -2.63 19.38
N VAL A 62 23.65 -3.25 19.43
CA VAL A 62 23.15 -3.92 20.65
C VAL A 62 24.13 -5.04 21.04
N PRO A 63 24.69 -5.02 22.26
CA PRO A 63 25.63 -6.05 22.70
C PRO A 63 24.98 -7.44 22.70
N ALA A 64 25.73 -8.45 22.26
CA ALA A 64 25.21 -9.82 22.16
C ALA A 64 24.82 -10.43 23.52
N ASP A 65 25.39 -9.92 24.62
CA ASP A 65 25.12 -10.30 26.00
C ASP A 65 24.01 -9.48 26.69
N SER A 66 23.44 -8.49 25.98
CA SER A 66 22.28 -7.72 26.46
C SER A 66 21.01 -8.57 26.45
N VAL A 67 20.11 -8.29 27.41
CA VAL A 67 18.74 -8.84 27.43
C VAL A 67 17.96 -8.54 26.14
N ASP A 68 18.29 -7.46 25.44
CA ASP A 68 17.60 -7.02 24.24
C ASP A 68 18.17 -7.61 22.94
N SER A 69 19.25 -8.40 23.02
CA SER A 69 19.95 -8.96 21.85
C SER A 69 19.02 -9.73 20.92
N ALA A 70 18.19 -10.63 21.48
CA ALA A 70 17.24 -11.41 20.70
C ALA A 70 16.14 -10.54 20.04
N ALA A 71 15.64 -9.55 20.77
CA ALA A 71 14.60 -8.65 20.26
C ALA A 71 15.15 -7.70 19.19
N SER A 72 16.40 -7.27 19.32
CA SER A 72 17.12 -6.48 18.31
C SER A 72 17.27 -7.26 17.00
N GLN A 73 17.72 -8.52 17.08
CA GLN A 73 17.86 -9.39 15.91
C GLN A 73 16.52 -9.68 15.24
N ASP A 74 15.45 -9.88 16.03
CA ASP A 74 14.10 -10.05 15.49
C ASP A 74 13.65 -8.82 14.71
N LEU A 75 13.85 -7.62 15.27
CA LEU A 75 13.47 -6.37 14.61
C LEU A 75 14.28 -6.13 13.34
N LEU A 76 15.59 -6.39 13.35
CA LEU A 76 16.43 -6.32 12.15
C LEU A 76 15.90 -7.21 11.03
N ARG A 77 15.61 -8.47 11.35
CA ARG A 77 15.07 -9.44 10.39
C ARG A 77 13.73 -8.96 9.81
N ARG A 78 12.81 -8.47 10.65
CA ARG A 78 11.51 -7.97 10.19
C ARG A 78 11.63 -6.75 9.27
N ILE A 79 12.57 -5.86 9.57
CA ILE A 79 12.88 -4.70 8.72
C ILE A 79 13.41 -5.15 7.36
N ASP A 80 14.34 -6.10 7.34
CA ASP A 80 14.94 -6.63 6.10
C ASP A 80 13.92 -7.40 5.23
N GLU A 81 13.11 -8.26 5.85
CA GLU A 81 12.01 -8.98 5.18
C GLU A 81 10.98 -7.99 4.61
N GLY A 82 10.63 -6.96 5.38
CA GLY A 82 9.73 -5.89 4.96
C GLY A 82 10.28 -5.10 3.77
N ARG A 83 11.54 -4.68 3.83
CA ARG A 83 12.22 -3.99 2.72
C ARG A 83 12.25 -4.85 1.47
N THR A 84 12.66 -6.11 1.59
CA THR A 84 12.74 -7.03 0.45
C THR A 84 11.39 -7.18 -0.25
N ARG A 85 10.31 -7.34 0.53
CA ARG A 85 8.95 -7.37 0.01
C ARG A 85 8.56 -6.07 -0.71
N MET A 86 8.85 -4.92 -0.11
CA MET A 86 8.48 -3.62 -0.70
C MET A 86 9.27 -3.29 -1.96
N MET A 87 10.55 -3.65 -2.01
CA MET A 87 11.35 -3.54 -3.23
C MET A 87 10.83 -4.46 -4.34
N ALA A 88 10.40 -5.68 -4.01
CA ALA A 88 9.81 -6.60 -4.99
C ALA A 88 8.50 -6.03 -5.56
N THR A 89 7.61 -5.52 -4.70
CA THR A 89 6.36 -4.88 -5.14
C THR A 89 6.63 -3.64 -6.00
N ALA A 90 7.60 -2.79 -5.64
CA ALA A 90 7.97 -1.63 -6.44
C ALA A 90 8.53 -2.04 -7.82
N ALA A 91 9.37 -3.08 -7.87
CA ALA A 91 9.91 -3.60 -9.13
C ALA A 91 8.83 -4.22 -10.02
N GLU A 92 7.84 -4.92 -9.45
CA GLU A 92 6.70 -5.46 -10.18
C GLU A 92 5.83 -4.34 -10.77
N GLN A 93 5.54 -3.29 -9.99
CA GLN A 93 4.83 -2.12 -10.49
C GLN A 93 5.58 -1.46 -11.65
N GLN A 94 6.89 -1.29 -11.52
CA GLN A 94 7.72 -0.72 -12.58
C GLN A 94 7.66 -1.57 -13.86
N ARG A 95 7.77 -2.90 -13.75
CA ARG A 95 7.64 -3.82 -14.89
C ARG A 95 6.25 -3.77 -15.52
N ALA A 96 5.19 -3.61 -14.71
CA ALA A 96 3.83 -3.47 -15.23
C ALA A 96 3.68 -2.17 -16.06
N VAL A 97 4.28 -1.07 -15.59
CA VAL A 97 4.29 0.20 -16.35
C VAL A 97 5.11 0.08 -17.63
N GLU A 98 6.32 -0.50 -17.57
CA GLU A 98 7.18 -0.69 -18.74
C GLU A 98 6.55 -1.62 -19.78
N SER A 99 5.91 -2.71 -19.35
CA SER A 99 5.23 -3.64 -20.26
C SER A 99 3.99 -3.01 -20.91
N ALA A 100 3.25 -2.15 -20.20
CA ALA A 100 2.17 -1.37 -20.79
C ALA A 100 2.67 -0.36 -21.85
N GLN A 101 3.88 0.19 -21.68
CA GLN A 101 4.50 1.09 -22.66
C GLN A 101 5.13 0.35 -23.86
N ALA A 102 5.53 -0.91 -23.68
CA ALA A 102 6.18 -1.73 -24.71
C ALA A 102 5.19 -2.48 -25.62
N LEU A 103 3.90 -2.47 -25.32
CA LEU A 103 2.89 -2.93 -26.26
C LEU A 103 2.99 -2.04 -27.52
N PRO A 104 3.22 -2.60 -28.72
CA PRO A 104 3.12 -1.80 -29.93
C PRO A 104 1.74 -1.16 -29.91
N THR A 105 1.71 0.17 -30.06
CA THR A 105 0.48 0.88 -30.40
C THR A 105 0.05 0.32 -31.75
N THR A 106 -0.73 -0.76 -31.73
CA THR A 106 -1.40 -1.26 -32.93
C THR A 106 -2.14 -0.05 -33.47
N ASP A 107 -1.82 0.33 -34.69
CA ASP A 107 -2.49 1.39 -35.40
C ASP A 107 -4.01 1.18 -35.23
N PRO A 108 -4.73 2.07 -34.52
CA PRO A 108 -6.16 1.91 -34.31
C PRO A 108 -6.93 1.89 -35.64
N SER A 109 -6.28 2.24 -36.75
CA SER A 109 -6.80 2.16 -38.12
C SER A 109 -6.90 0.73 -38.68
N GLN A 110 -6.32 -0.29 -38.03
CA GLN A 110 -6.32 -1.69 -38.51
C GLN A 110 -7.29 -2.59 -37.76
N THR A 111 -7.79 -2.17 -36.60
CA THR A 111 -8.98 -2.78 -36.02
C THR A 111 -10.18 -2.30 -36.83
N GLY A 112 -10.93 -3.20 -37.46
CA GLY A 112 -12.18 -2.91 -38.18
C GLY A 112 -13.33 -2.41 -37.29
N ILE A 113 -13.01 -1.55 -36.32
CA ILE A 113 -13.93 -0.68 -35.63
C ILE A 113 -14.27 0.40 -36.65
N ALA A 114 -15.55 0.56 -36.97
CA ALA A 114 -16.01 1.62 -37.86
C ALA A 114 -15.41 2.94 -37.40
N GLN A 115 -14.55 3.52 -38.24
CA GLN A 115 -14.07 4.88 -38.09
C GLN A 115 -15.31 5.76 -37.98
N PRO A 116 -15.53 6.51 -36.88
CA PRO A 116 -16.56 7.53 -36.87
C PRO A 116 -16.27 8.42 -38.07
N GLU A 117 -17.22 8.48 -39.01
CA GLU A 117 -17.16 9.39 -40.14
C GLU A 117 -16.66 10.74 -39.63
N ALA A 118 -15.60 11.24 -40.26
CA ALA A 118 -15.17 12.60 -40.08
C ALA A 118 -16.34 13.49 -40.49
N LEU A 119 -17.15 13.87 -39.51
CA LEU A 119 -18.17 14.88 -39.71
C LEU A 119 -17.46 16.20 -40.05
N PRO A 120 -18.10 17.03 -40.90
CA PRO A 120 -17.46 18.16 -41.54
C PRO A 120 -16.79 19.11 -40.53
N GLN A 121 -15.73 19.78 -40.97
CA GLN A 121 -15.25 21.00 -40.32
C GLN A 121 -16.35 22.06 -40.36
N GLU A 122 -17.27 22.03 -39.40
CA GLU A 122 -18.29 23.06 -39.19
C GLU A 122 -17.88 23.96 -38.04
N ALA A 123 -17.32 25.13 -38.43
CA ALA A 123 -17.27 26.40 -37.72
C ALA A 123 -16.68 26.42 -36.28
N PRO A 124 -16.16 27.56 -35.80
CA PRO A 124 -16.10 27.77 -34.35
C PRO A 124 -17.54 27.72 -33.86
N VAL A 125 -17.94 26.58 -33.28
CA VAL A 125 -19.18 26.49 -32.54
C VAL A 125 -19.09 27.52 -31.43
N ASP A 126 -19.87 28.57 -31.63
CA ASP A 126 -20.21 29.60 -30.66
C ASP A 126 -20.35 28.95 -29.28
N ALA A 127 -19.74 29.59 -28.28
CA ALA A 127 -19.83 29.22 -26.89
C ALA A 127 -21.29 29.41 -26.44
N GLY A 128 -22.13 28.44 -26.81
CA GLY A 128 -23.48 28.29 -26.31
C GLY A 128 -23.38 28.02 -24.83
N LEU A 129 -23.65 29.06 -24.04
CA LEU A 129 -23.98 29.02 -22.63
C LEU A 129 -24.88 27.81 -22.34
N GLY A 130 -24.27 26.74 -21.83
CA GLY A 130 -24.91 25.50 -21.44
C GLY A 130 -24.29 25.03 -20.13
N ASP A 131 -24.86 25.55 -19.05
CA ASP A 131 -24.79 25.11 -17.66
C ASP A 131 -23.39 25.03 -17.00
N ALA A 132 -23.08 26.11 -16.27
CA ALA A 132 -22.24 26.02 -15.08
C ALA A 132 -22.71 24.85 -14.19
N GLY A 133 -21.80 23.98 -13.75
CA GLY A 133 -22.02 23.30 -12.47
C GLY A 133 -21.47 21.90 -12.21
N MET A 134 -20.80 21.23 -13.14
CA MET A 134 -20.22 19.90 -12.84
C MET A 134 -18.69 20.01 -12.69
N SER A 135 -18.24 20.59 -11.58
CA SER A 135 -16.84 20.55 -11.17
C SER A 135 -16.44 19.11 -10.87
N GLY A 136 -15.27 18.67 -11.36
CA GLY A 136 -14.69 17.37 -11.03
C GLY A 136 -14.63 16.35 -12.19
N PRO A 137 -14.19 15.12 -11.91
CA PRO A 137 -13.95 14.09 -12.91
C PRO A 137 -15.25 13.64 -13.58
N GLN A 138 -15.14 13.39 -14.89
CA GLN A 138 -16.22 12.93 -15.76
C GLN A 138 -15.80 11.64 -16.47
N VAL A 139 -16.76 10.95 -17.11
CA VAL A 139 -16.44 9.79 -17.95
C VAL A 139 -15.40 10.18 -19.02
N GLY A 140 -14.36 9.38 -19.17
CA GLY A 140 -13.23 9.62 -20.06
C GLY A 140 -12.08 10.44 -19.46
N THR A 141 -12.29 11.09 -18.30
CA THR A 141 -11.22 11.81 -17.57
C THR A 141 -10.03 10.87 -17.32
N PRO A 142 -8.78 11.28 -17.63
CA PRO A 142 -7.60 10.48 -17.32
C PRO A 142 -7.47 10.23 -15.81
N ALA A 143 -7.12 9.01 -15.41
CA ALA A 143 -6.88 8.67 -14.01
C ALA A 143 -5.72 9.50 -13.41
N SER A 144 -4.76 9.93 -14.22
CA SER A 144 -3.68 10.85 -13.79
C SER A 144 -4.20 12.21 -13.32
N GLU A 145 -5.34 12.66 -13.84
CA GLU A 145 -5.98 13.92 -13.43
C GLU A 145 -6.62 13.79 -12.04
N LEU A 146 -7.08 12.59 -11.66
CA LEU A 146 -7.52 12.31 -10.27
C LEU A 146 -6.39 12.46 -9.26
N VAL A 147 -5.16 12.15 -9.66
CA VAL A 147 -3.97 12.25 -8.81
C VAL A 147 -3.52 13.71 -8.67
N ALA A 148 -3.45 14.44 -9.79
CA ALA A 148 -2.78 15.74 -9.83
C ALA A 148 -3.68 16.95 -10.19
N GLY A 149 -4.76 16.74 -10.92
CA GLY A 149 -5.58 17.82 -11.50
C GLY A 149 -6.62 18.39 -10.54
N PHE A 150 -7.23 17.56 -9.68
CA PHE A 150 -8.33 17.99 -8.79
C PHE A 150 -7.87 18.36 -7.38
N GLN A 151 -6.72 19.04 -7.24
CA GLN A 151 -6.17 19.51 -5.96
C GLN A 151 -6.00 18.38 -4.91
N GLY A 152 -5.80 17.15 -5.37
CA GLY A 152 -5.74 15.94 -4.53
C GLY A 152 -7.05 15.61 -3.80
N CYS A 153 -8.18 16.17 -4.22
CA CYS A 153 -9.47 15.92 -3.57
C CYS A 153 -10.03 14.52 -3.82
N PHE A 154 -9.48 13.78 -4.79
CA PHE A 154 -9.84 12.41 -5.05
C PHE A 154 -8.75 11.49 -4.51
N GLN A 155 -9.17 10.42 -3.84
CA GLN A 155 -8.30 9.43 -3.23
C GLN A 155 -8.70 8.03 -3.70
N ARG A 156 -7.69 7.17 -3.88
CA ARG A 156 -7.92 5.78 -4.27
C ARG A 156 -8.61 5.04 -3.11
N GLY A 157 -9.72 4.39 -3.41
CA GLY A 157 -10.47 3.55 -2.49
C GLY A 157 -10.04 2.09 -2.56
N MET A 158 -10.85 1.22 -1.95
CA MET A 158 -10.69 -0.23 -2.10
C MET A 158 -11.08 -0.66 -3.52
N PRO A 159 -10.43 -1.69 -4.08
CA PRO A 159 -10.87 -2.29 -5.34
C PRO A 159 -12.33 -2.77 -5.27
N ILE A 160 -13.10 -2.50 -6.31
CA ILE A 160 -14.53 -2.81 -6.38
C ILE A 160 -14.75 -3.91 -7.41
N ASP A 161 -15.44 -4.98 -7.01
CA ASP A 161 -15.90 -6.00 -7.96
C ASP A 161 -17.16 -5.50 -8.67
N VAL A 162 -17.04 -5.27 -9.98
CA VAL A 162 -18.14 -4.82 -10.83
C VAL A 162 -18.74 -6.03 -11.51
N GLN A 163 -20.04 -6.26 -11.31
CA GLN A 163 -20.74 -7.41 -11.91
C GLN A 163 -20.53 -7.45 -13.42
N GLY A 164 -20.01 -8.57 -13.92
CA GLY A 164 -19.73 -8.79 -15.35
C GLY A 164 -18.45 -8.13 -15.89
N ARG A 165 -17.72 -7.36 -15.08
CA ARG A 165 -16.45 -6.72 -15.46
C ARG A 165 -15.27 -7.13 -14.56
N GLY A 166 -15.54 -7.63 -13.35
CA GLY A 166 -14.53 -8.04 -12.38
C GLY A 166 -13.99 -6.87 -11.55
N MET A 167 -12.83 -7.06 -10.92
CA MET A 167 -12.20 -6.06 -10.05
C MET A 167 -11.79 -4.81 -10.82
N ARG A 168 -12.10 -3.63 -10.27
CA ARG A 168 -11.74 -2.31 -10.80
C ARG A 168 -11.23 -1.39 -9.70
N ASP A 169 -10.41 -0.43 -10.10
CA ASP A 169 -9.98 0.64 -9.21
C ASP A 169 -11.12 1.63 -8.99
N GLY A 170 -11.49 1.83 -7.73
CA GLY A 170 -12.44 2.85 -7.32
C GLY A 170 -11.72 4.04 -6.71
N TRP A 171 -12.15 5.24 -7.08
CA TRP A 171 -11.72 6.50 -6.47
C TRP A 171 -12.91 7.17 -5.81
N LYS A 172 -12.68 7.82 -4.68
CA LYS A 172 -13.70 8.58 -3.97
C LYS A 172 -13.23 9.98 -3.64
N LEU A 173 -14.18 10.87 -3.41
CA LEU A 173 -13.87 12.17 -2.84
C LEU A 173 -13.27 11.99 -1.43
N SER A 174 -12.29 12.83 -1.11
CA SER A 174 -11.71 12.94 0.23
C SER A 174 -12.72 13.58 1.19
N ASP A 175 -12.75 13.12 2.43
CA ASP A 175 -13.70 13.61 3.46
C ASP A 175 -13.41 15.05 3.95
N ARG A 176 -12.43 15.73 3.34
CA ARG A 176 -12.08 17.12 3.63
C ARG A 176 -13.21 18.06 3.23
N THR A 177 -13.59 18.96 4.14
CA THR A 177 -14.66 19.94 3.91
C THR A 177 -14.45 20.78 2.66
N SER A 178 -13.21 21.20 2.38
CA SER A 178 -12.86 21.95 1.16
C SER A 178 -13.19 21.18 -0.11
N CYS A 179 -12.87 19.88 -0.16
CA CYS A 179 -13.14 19.02 -1.31
C CYS A 179 -14.65 18.77 -1.52
N ARG A 180 -15.41 18.65 -0.43
CA ARG A 180 -16.87 18.49 -0.48
C ARG A 180 -17.59 19.74 -0.97
N LEU A 181 -17.05 20.92 -0.67
CA LEU A 181 -17.59 22.19 -1.15
C LEU A 181 -17.22 22.43 -2.62
N GLU A 182 -16.01 22.03 -3.04
CA GLU A 182 -15.53 22.17 -4.41
C GLU A 182 -16.20 21.17 -5.38
N TYR A 183 -16.43 19.94 -4.94
CA TYR A 183 -16.97 18.83 -5.73
C TYR A 183 -18.22 18.21 -5.08
N PRO A 184 -19.31 18.97 -4.87
CA PRO A 184 -20.49 18.51 -4.16
C PRO A 184 -21.21 17.35 -4.85
N SER A 185 -21.13 17.26 -6.18
CA SER A 185 -21.69 16.15 -6.97
C SER A 185 -21.00 14.81 -6.74
N HIS A 186 -19.83 14.79 -6.10
CA HIS A 186 -18.99 13.59 -5.97
C HIS A 186 -18.92 13.04 -4.54
N VAL A 187 -19.64 13.64 -3.58
CA VAL A 187 -19.60 13.24 -2.15
C VAL A 187 -20.01 11.78 -1.95
N ASP A 188 -21.08 11.34 -2.61
CA ASP A 188 -21.61 9.98 -2.51
C ASP A 188 -21.39 9.18 -3.80
N THR A 189 -20.30 9.46 -4.49
CA THR A 189 -19.99 8.85 -5.79
C THR A 189 -18.63 8.20 -5.76
N ILE A 190 -18.55 7.00 -6.32
CA ILE A 190 -17.30 6.35 -6.66
C ILE A 190 -17.04 6.52 -8.15
N VAL A 191 -15.83 6.96 -8.45
CA VAL A 191 -15.29 7.07 -9.80
C VAL A 191 -14.58 5.76 -10.12
N LEU A 192 -15.11 4.97 -11.04
CA LEU A 192 -14.50 3.72 -11.49
C LEU A 192 -13.51 3.98 -12.62
N ILE A 193 -12.36 3.32 -12.55
CA ILE A 193 -11.31 3.41 -13.58
C ILE A 193 -11.22 2.11 -14.38
N GLU A 194 -11.15 2.26 -15.71
CA GLU A 194 -10.82 1.21 -16.67
C GLU A 194 -9.85 1.78 -17.69
N ASP A 195 -8.79 1.04 -18.01
CA ASP A 195 -7.75 1.45 -18.98
C ASP A 195 -7.18 2.86 -18.73
N GLY A 196 -6.98 3.20 -17.45
CA GLY A 196 -6.40 4.47 -17.02
C GLY A 196 -7.31 5.69 -17.21
N ARG A 197 -8.61 5.49 -17.41
CA ARG A 197 -9.62 6.55 -17.54
C ARG A 197 -10.85 6.28 -16.70
N VAL A 198 -11.60 7.32 -16.40
CA VAL A 198 -12.90 7.19 -15.74
C VAL A 198 -13.86 6.46 -16.67
N LEU A 199 -14.26 5.26 -16.26
CA LEU A 199 -15.26 4.45 -16.94
C LEU A 199 -16.66 4.96 -16.61
N SER A 200 -16.95 5.12 -15.32
CA SER A 200 -18.27 5.52 -14.83
C SER A 200 -18.20 6.13 -13.45
N LEU A 201 -19.24 6.89 -13.13
CA LEU A 201 -19.49 7.45 -11.82
C LEU A 201 -20.68 6.69 -11.23
N LEU A 202 -20.46 6.00 -10.13
CA LEU A 202 -21.47 5.18 -9.48
C LEU A 202 -21.87 5.77 -8.13
N PRO A 203 -23.17 6.00 -7.87
CA PRO A 203 -23.60 6.38 -6.54
C PRO A 203 -23.32 5.23 -5.57
N THR A 204 -22.83 5.56 -4.37
CA THR A 204 -22.54 4.59 -3.30
C THR A 204 -23.79 3.82 -2.88
N SER A 205 -24.99 4.39 -3.05
CA SER A 205 -26.27 3.73 -2.81
C SER A 205 -26.52 2.50 -3.71
N GLY A 206 -25.85 2.40 -4.86
CA GLY A 206 -25.90 1.25 -5.75
C GLY A 206 -24.92 0.13 -5.37
N MET A 207 -24.11 0.32 -4.32
CA MET A 207 -23.06 -0.62 -3.92
C MET A 207 -23.53 -1.56 -2.82
N ARG A 208 -23.05 -2.80 -2.86
CA ARG A 208 -23.25 -3.78 -1.80
C ARG A 208 -21.91 -4.25 -1.28
N THR A 209 -21.74 -4.20 0.04
CA THR A 209 -20.54 -4.77 0.68
C THR A 209 -20.76 -6.25 0.86
N VAL A 210 -20.07 -7.08 0.06
CA VAL A 210 -20.10 -8.53 0.22
C VAL A 210 -18.88 -8.97 1.02
N LYS A 211 -19.12 -9.70 2.13
CA LYS A 211 -18.03 -10.40 2.83
C LYS A 211 -17.77 -11.70 2.09
N ARG A 212 -16.52 -11.95 1.70
CA ARG A 212 -16.09 -13.23 1.16
C ARG A 212 -15.19 -13.95 2.16
N TYR A 213 -15.33 -15.26 2.23
CA TYR A 213 -14.36 -16.14 2.87
C TYR A 213 -13.05 -16.16 2.06
N ALA A 214 -11.95 -16.59 2.69
CA ALA A 214 -10.63 -16.65 2.06
C ALA A 214 -10.56 -17.61 0.84
N ASP A 215 -11.53 -18.53 0.71
CA ASP A 215 -11.69 -19.45 -0.41
C ASP A 215 -12.54 -18.88 -1.56
N GLY A 216 -12.97 -17.62 -1.46
CA GLY A 216 -13.79 -16.94 -2.46
C GLY A 216 -15.31 -17.18 -2.32
N GLY A 217 -15.74 -17.97 -1.34
CA GLY A 217 -17.16 -18.16 -1.02
C GLY A 217 -17.79 -16.88 -0.48
N LEU A 218 -19.04 -16.59 -0.85
CA LEU A 218 -19.81 -15.51 -0.23
C LEU A 218 -20.22 -15.95 1.19
N VAL A 219 -19.96 -15.10 2.19
CA VAL A 219 -20.54 -15.28 3.53
C VAL A 219 -22.05 -15.08 3.39
N PRO A 220 -22.89 -16.06 3.75
CA PRO A 220 -24.34 -15.87 3.72
C PRO A 220 -24.70 -14.65 4.56
N GLU A 221 -25.40 -13.69 3.97
CA GLU A 221 -26.10 -12.67 4.74
C GLU A 221 -27.32 -13.34 5.37
N ASP A 222 -27.17 -14.01 6.52
CA ASP A 222 -28.37 -14.53 7.19
C ASP A 222 -28.32 -14.59 8.72
N ALA A 223 -29.52 -14.30 9.25
CA ALA A 223 -30.07 -14.50 10.59
C ALA A 223 -29.65 -13.51 11.71
N GLY A 224 -30.32 -12.36 11.78
CA GLY A 224 -30.13 -11.39 12.86
C GLY A 224 -31.22 -10.33 13.07
N ARG A 225 -32.50 -10.65 12.88
CA ARG A 225 -33.59 -10.12 13.73
C ARG A 225 -34.73 -11.11 13.80
#